data_AF-A0A4Y8CPZ1-F1
#
_entry.id   AF-A0A4Y8CPZ1-F1
#
_cell.length_a   1.000
_cell.length_b   1.000
_cell.length_c   1.000
_cell.angle_alpha   90.00
_cell.angle_beta   90.00
_cell.angle_gamma   90.00
#
_symmetry.space_group_name_H-M   'P 1'
#
loop_
_entity.id
_entity.type
_entity.pdbx_description
1 polymer ?
#
loop_
_entity_poly.entity_id
_entity_poly.type
_entity_poly.pdbx_seq_one_letter_code
_entity_poly.pdbx_strand_id
1 'polypeptide(L)'
;MKEFDEKLAQYGIFTINGVENIDLIKKEIVLENISIERIDFNILQEKGIKRLIIKNSEILEIYFSKTNNFFIYFLNCDFKCKLIAKKCIFQDQVKFIKCIFEKCVDFNASKFKSKVSFTISIFKENARFIKTEFLA
;
A
#
# COMPACT_ATOMS: atom_id res chain seq x y z
N MET A 1 -2.68 -21.53 -14.60
CA MET A 1 -2.39 -20.07 -14.61
C MET A 1 -3.36 -19.44 -13.62
N LYS A 2 -2.90 -18.63 -12.65
CA LYS A 2 -3.84 -17.88 -11.79
C LYS A 2 -4.54 -16.86 -12.68
N GLU A 3 -5.86 -16.87 -12.72
CA GLU A 3 -6.65 -15.88 -13.44
C GLU A 3 -6.95 -14.74 -12.48
N PHE A 4 -6.42 -13.55 -12.79
CA PHE A 4 -6.61 -12.36 -11.97
C PHE A 4 -7.87 -11.62 -12.39
N ASP A 5 -8.42 -10.87 -11.45
CA ASP A 5 -9.46 -9.90 -11.74
C ASP A 5 -8.95 -8.89 -12.79
N GLU A 6 -9.49 -8.96 -14.01
CA GLU A 6 -9.01 -8.15 -15.13
C GLU A 6 -9.20 -6.65 -14.90
N LYS A 7 -10.23 -6.26 -14.15
CA LYS A 7 -10.53 -4.85 -13.91
C LYS A 7 -9.58 -4.26 -12.88
N LEU A 8 -9.33 -4.95 -11.76
CA LEU A 8 -8.33 -4.53 -10.77
C LEU A 8 -6.90 -4.60 -11.32
N ALA A 9 -6.60 -5.59 -12.17
CA ALA A 9 -5.28 -5.73 -12.79
C ALA A 9 -4.93 -4.50 -13.64
N GLN A 10 -5.91 -3.87 -14.31
CA GLN A 10 -5.70 -2.62 -15.05
C GLN A 10 -5.29 -1.44 -14.16
N TYR A 11 -5.63 -1.48 -12.86
CA TYR A 11 -5.20 -0.51 -11.86
C TYR A 11 -3.95 -0.93 -11.10
N GLY A 12 -3.31 -2.05 -11.48
CA GLY A 12 -2.08 -2.54 -10.83
C GLY A 12 -2.32 -3.33 -9.55
N ILE A 13 -3.55 -3.81 -9.32
CA ILE A 13 -3.88 -4.69 -8.19
C ILE A 13 -4.15 -6.09 -8.74
N PHE A 14 -3.30 -7.05 -8.39
CA PHE A 14 -3.38 -8.42 -8.87
C PHE A 14 -3.91 -9.31 -7.75
N THR A 15 -5.14 -9.78 -7.90
CA THR A 15 -5.84 -10.60 -6.92
C THR A 15 -6.82 -11.55 -7.64
N ILE A 16 -7.19 -12.64 -6.97
CA ILE A 16 -8.18 -13.60 -7.46
C ILE A 16 -9.50 -13.26 -6.76
N ASN A 17 -10.60 -13.19 -7.52
CA ASN A 17 -11.94 -12.91 -7.02
C ASN A 17 -12.03 -11.55 -6.27
N GLY A 18 -11.53 -10.50 -6.90
CA GLY A 18 -11.72 -9.12 -6.46
C GLY A 18 -13.19 -8.81 -6.22
N VAL A 19 -13.63 -8.68 -4.97
CA VAL A 19 -14.96 -8.11 -4.70
C VAL A 19 -14.83 -6.60 -4.85
N GLU A 20 -15.32 -6.07 -5.96
CA GLU A 20 -15.06 -4.68 -6.33
C GLU A 20 -15.85 -3.65 -5.50
N ASN A 21 -15.15 -2.65 -4.97
CA ASN A 21 -15.69 -1.32 -4.69
C ASN A 21 -14.74 -0.25 -5.28
N ILE A 22 -14.86 -0.01 -6.59
CA ILE A 22 -14.13 1.06 -7.29
C ILE A 22 -15.10 2.21 -7.57
N ASP A 23 -14.86 3.37 -6.97
CA ASP A 23 -15.57 4.60 -7.27
C ASP A 23 -14.69 5.44 -8.22
N LEU A 24 -14.93 5.30 -9.53
CA LEU A 24 -14.16 6.00 -10.57
C LEU A 24 -14.39 7.52 -10.58
N ILE A 25 -15.52 7.98 -10.02
CA ILE A 25 -15.80 9.43 -9.90
C ILE A 25 -14.88 10.02 -8.83
N LYS A 26 -14.76 9.35 -7.68
CA LYS A 26 -13.83 9.75 -6.60
C LYS A 26 -12.39 9.29 -6.85
N LYS A 27 -12.17 8.45 -7.86
CA LYS A 27 -10.90 7.76 -8.14
C LYS A 27 -10.40 7.02 -6.90
N GLU A 28 -11.32 6.33 -6.23
CA GLU A 28 -11.10 5.60 -4.98
C GLU A 28 -11.25 4.10 -5.24
N ILE A 29 -10.34 3.33 -4.66
CA ILE A 29 -10.41 1.87 -4.62
C ILE A 29 -10.51 1.45 -3.16
N VAL A 30 -11.56 0.70 -2.82
CA VAL A 30 -11.75 0.08 -1.51
C VAL A 30 -11.81 -1.42 -1.67
N LEU A 31 -10.92 -2.14 -1.00
CA LEU A 31 -10.89 -3.60 -0.98
C LEU A 31 -10.90 -4.11 0.46
N GLU A 32 -11.59 -5.23 0.67
CA GLU A 32 -11.73 -5.82 2.00
C GLU A 32 -11.81 -7.35 1.93
N ASN A 33 -11.26 -8.05 2.92
CA ASN A 33 -11.33 -9.51 3.07
C ASN A 33 -10.76 -10.29 1.87
N ILE A 34 -9.64 -9.82 1.32
CA ILE A 34 -9.04 -10.41 0.11
C ILE A 34 -7.54 -10.64 0.25
N SER A 35 -7.01 -11.67 -0.42
CA SER A 35 -5.56 -11.88 -0.59
C SER A 35 -5.10 -11.25 -1.92
N ILE A 36 -4.12 -10.36 -1.84
CA ILE A 36 -3.59 -9.60 -2.98
C ILE A 36 -2.18 -10.12 -3.26
N GLU A 37 -1.99 -10.68 -4.46
CA GLU A 37 -0.69 -11.16 -4.89
C GLU A 37 0.29 -9.99 -5.06
N ARG A 38 -0.17 -8.89 -5.67
CA ARG A 38 0.70 -7.74 -5.95
C ARG A 38 -0.08 -6.43 -6.02
N ILE A 39 0.52 -5.36 -5.51
CA ILE A 39 0.08 -3.97 -5.72
C ILE A 39 1.21 -3.18 -6.38
N ASP A 40 0.94 -2.54 -7.52
CA ASP A 40 1.88 -1.66 -8.23
C ASP A 40 1.39 -0.20 -8.19
N PHE A 41 2.10 0.64 -7.45
CA PHE A 41 1.76 2.04 -7.28
C PHE A 41 2.04 2.87 -8.54
N ASN A 42 2.90 2.43 -9.45
CA ASN A 42 3.13 3.18 -10.70
C ASN A 42 1.85 3.15 -11.54
N ILE A 43 1.25 1.97 -11.70
CA ILE A 43 0.00 1.79 -12.45
C ILE A 43 -1.16 2.53 -11.76
N LEU A 44 -1.31 2.42 -10.44
CA LEU A 44 -2.34 3.15 -9.69
C LEU A 44 -2.30 4.65 -9.96
N GLN A 45 -1.10 5.24 -9.98
CA GLN A 45 -0.92 6.67 -10.22
C GLN A 45 -1.12 7.07 -11.68
N GLU A 46 -0.66 6.26 -12.63
CA GLU A 46 -0.91 6.47 -14.07
C GLU A 46 -2.41 6.46 -14.37
N LYS A 47 -3.17 5.59 -13.69
CA LYS A 47 -4.64 5.55 -13.75
C LYS A 47 -5.31 6.65 -12.94
N GLY A 48 -4.54 7.50 -12.26
CA GLY A 48 -5.01 8.69 -11.58
C GLY A 48 -5.75 8.44 -10.27
N ILE A 49 -5.58 7.27 -9.65
CA ILE A 49 -6.19 6.94 -8.35
C ILE A 49 -5.77 7.97 -7.30
N LYS A 50 -6.74 8.39 -6.48
CA LYS A 50 -6.58 9.40 -5.43
C LYS A 50 -6.68 8.84 -4.02
N ARG A 51 -7.29 7.67 -3.87
CA ARG A 51 -7.47 7.03 -2.57
C ARG A 51 -7.43 5.50 -2.73
N LEU A 52 -6.55 4.85 -1.99
CA LEU A 52 -6.52 3.39 -1.87
C LEU A 52 -6.77 3.02 -0.42
N ILE A 53 -7.81 2.22 -0.20
CA ILE A 53 -8.19 1.70 1.11
C ILE A 53 -8.26 0.18 1.02
N ILE A 54 -7.42 -0.51 1.80
CA ILE A 54 -7.39 -1.96 1.86
C ILE A 54 -7.58 -2.38 3.31
N LYS A 55 -8.50 -3.32 3.56
CA LYS A 55 -8.87 -3.75 4.91
C LYS A 55 -8.87 -5.26 5.06
N ASN A 56 -8.52 -5.78 6.22
CA ASN A 56 -8.70 -7.21 6.55
C ASN A 56 -8.11 -8.15 5.47
N SER A 57 -6.92 -7.82 4.98
CA SER A 57 -6.38 -8.37 3.73
C SER A 57 -4.95 -8.83 3.86
N GLU A 58 -4.59 -9.85 3.09
CA GLU A 58 -3.22 -10.32 2.94
C GLU A 58 -2.57 -9.68 1.70
N ILE A 59 -1.29 -9.30 1.81
CA ILE A 59 -0.53 -8.67 0.72
C ILE A 59 0.79 -9.42 0.56
N LEU A 60 0.96 -10.06 -0.60
CA LEU A 60 2.14 -10.88 -0.91
C LEU A 60 3.26 -10.09 -1.60
N GLU A 61 2.94 -9.02 -2.32
CA GLU A 61 3.91 -8.10 -2.93
C GLU A 61 3.35 -6.68 -3.00
N ILE A 62 4.21 -5.69 -2.76
CA ILE A 62 3.85 -4.27 -2.87
C ILE A 62 5.04 -3.47 -3.41
N TYR A 63 4.78 -2.67 -4.44
CA TYR A 63 5.78 -1.84 -5.12
C TYR A 63 5.34 -0.39 -5.08
N PHE A 64 5.99 0.41 -4.23
CA PHE A 64 5.76 1.86 -4.18
C PHE A 64 6.44 2.56 -5.35
N SER A 65 5.80 3.59 -5.88
CA SER A 65 6.42 4.50 -6.83
C SER A 65 7.49 5.35 -6.16
N LYS A 66 8.36 5.96 -6.97
CA LYS A 66 9.36 6.91 -6.48
C LYS A 66 8.72 8.10 -5.75
N THR A 67 7.60 8.59 -6.28
CA THR A 67 6.73 9.57 -5.64
C THR A 67 5.33 8.96 -5.59
N ASN A 68 4.70 9.00 -4.42
CA ASN A 68 3.36 8.51 -4.13
C ASN A 68 2.51 9.72 -3.72
N ASN A 69 1.51 10.10 -4.52
CA ASN A 69 0.81 11.40 -4.42
C ASN A 69 -0.68 11.31 -4.06
N PHE A 70 -1.08 10.21 -3.42
CA PHE A 70 -2.48 9.94 -3.10
C PHE A 70 -2.61 9.30 -1.71
N PHE A 71 -3.83 9.30 -1.17
CA PHE A 71 -4.11 8.77 0.16
C PHE A 71 -4.00 7.24 0.19
N ILE A 72 -3.22 6.72 1.14
CA ILE A 72 -2.96 5.28 1.28
C ILE A 72 -3.40 4.83 2.67
N TYR A 73 -4.30 3.86 2.73
CA TYR A 73 -4.78 3.32 3.99
C TYR A 73 -4.90 1.80 3.96
N PHE A 74 -4.10 1.15 4.81
CA PHE A 74 -4.19 -0.26 5.16
C PHE A 74 -4.71 -0.38 6.59
N LEU A 75 -5.77 -1.18 6.78
CA LEU A 75 -6.35 -1.47 8.09
C LEU A 75 -6.40 -2.98 8.30
N ASN A 76 -5.79 -3.48 9.37
CA ASN A 76 -5.80 -4.90 9.70
C ASN A 76 -5.31 -5.77 8.52
N CYS A 77 -4.19 -5.35 7.90
CA CYS A 77 -3.60 -6.06 6.77
C CYS A 77 -2.32 -6.80 7.17
N ASP A 78 -2.14 -7.98 6.59
CA ASP A 78 -0.97 -8.83 6.76
C ASP A 78 -0.05 -8.72 5.54
N PHE A 79 1.09 -8.06 5.72
CA PHE A 79 2.14 -8.00 4.70
C PHE A 79 3.06 -9.21 4.87
N LYS A 80 2.91 -10.19 3.98
CA LYS A 80 3.75 -11.41 3.95
C LYS A 80 5.12 -11.17 3.28
N CYS A 81 5.35 -9.95 2.83
CA CYS A 81 6.44 -9.57 1.94
C CYS A 81 7.43 -8.59 2.59
N LYS A 82 8.62 -8.47 2.00
CA LYS A 82 9.52 -7.37 2.33
C LYS A 82 8.95 -6.07 1.77
N LEU A 83 8.69 -5.09 2.62
CA LEU A 83 8.21 -3.79 2.19
C LEU A 83 9.41 -2.84 2.01
N ILE A 84 9.82 -2.63 0.75
CA ILE A 84 10.97 -1.79 0.42
C ILE A 84 10.51 -0.51 -0.27
N ALA A 85 10.64 0.63 0.42
CA ALA A 85 10.26 1.96 -0.04
C ALA A 85 11.39 2.99 0.19
N LYS A 86 12.62 2.57 -0.15
CA LYS A 86 13.84 3.38 -0.02
C LYS A 86 13.77 4.61 -0.91
N LYS A 87 14.10 5.78 -0.36
CA LYS A 87 14.12 7.06 -1.08
C LYS A 87 12.79 7.40 -1.77
N CYS A 88 11.67 6.84 -1.33
CA CYS A 88 10.34 7.18 -1.84
C CYS A 88 9.86 8.50 -1.21
N ILE A 89 9.03 9.25 -1.94
CA ILE A 89 8.36 10.45 -1.43
C ILE A 89 6.87 10.13 -1.31
N PHE A 90 6.30 10.35 -0.15
CA PHE A 90 4.86 10.23 0.11
C PHE A 90 4.31 11.64 0.34
N GLN A 91 3.53 12.15 -0.61
CA GLN A 91 3.01 13.53 -0.57
C GLN A 91 1.74 13.64 0.28
N ASP A 92 0.93 12.58 0.34
CA ASP A 92 -0.31 12.51 1.10
C ASP A 92 -0.20 11.49 2.25
N GLN A 93 -1.25 11.34 3.05
CA GLN A 93 -1.25 10.51 4.25
C GLN A 93 -1.06 9.02 3.91
N VAL A 94 -0.25 8.37 4.74
CA VAL A 94 -0.01 6.92 4.67
C VAL A 94 -0.33 6.30 6.02
N LYS A 95 -1.30 5.39 6.04
CA LYS A 95 -1.78 4.77 7.27
C LYS A 95 -1.67 3.27 7.17
N PHE A 96 -0.91 2.67 8.06
CA PHE A 96 -0.87 1.24 8.32
C PHE A 96 -1.38 1.02 9.74
N ILE A 97 -2.66 0.71 9.89
CA ILE A 97 -3.33 0.63 11.20
C ILE A 97 -3.62 -0.83 11.52
N LYS A 98 -3.16 -1.32 12.66
CA LYS A 98 -3.29 -2.74 13.06
C LYS A 98 -2.70 -3.71 12.01
N CYS A 99 -1.70 -3.29 11.24
CA CYS A 99 -1.09 -4.14 10.22
C CYS A 99 0.00 -5.02 10.82
N ILE A 100 0.21 -6.21 10.26
CA ILE A 100 1.32 -7.09 10.61
C ILE A 100 2.30 -7.12 9.44
N PHE A 101 3.57 -6.80 9.70
CA PHE A 101 4.66 -6.94 8.75
C PHE A 101 5.47 -8.18 9.11
N GLU A 102 5.30 -9.26 8.35
CA GLU A 102 5.96 -10.55 8.59
C GLU A 102 7.45 -10.53 8.25
N LYS A 103 7.87 -9.61 7.36
CA LYS A 103 9.24 -9.45 6.89
C LYS A 103 9.73 -8.02 7.07
N CYS A 104 11.01 -7.81 6.79
CA CYS A 104 11.62 -6.50 6.96
C CYS A 104 10.91 -5.38 6.19
N VAL A 105 10.90 -4.20 6.82
CA VAL A 105 10.33 -2.96 6.29
C VAL A 105 11.45 -1.93 6.19
N ASP A 106 11.62 -1.31 5.02
CA ASP A 106 12.72 -0.40 4.75
C ASP A 106 12.25 0.88 4.05
N PHE A 107 12.14 1.96 4.82
CA PHE A 107 11.82 3.31 4.40
C PHE A 107 13.07 4.22 4.36
N ASN A 108 14.28 3.67 4.30
CA ASN A 108 15.49 4.48 4.44
C ASN A 108 15.55 5.62 3.40
N ALA A 109 15.88 6.82 3.88
CA ALA A 109 15.92 8.07 3.12
C ALA A 109 14.60 8.44 2.41
N SER A 110 13.46 7.87 2.81
CA SER A 110 12.15 8.29 2.33
C SER A 110 11.70 9.60 2.97
N LYS A 111 10.70 10.26 2.38
CA LYS A 111 10.12 11.50 2.88
C LYS A 111 8.60 11.37 2.98
N PHE A 112 8.04 11.54 4.17
CA PHE A 112 6.60 11.63 4.41
C PHE A 112 6.23 13.10 4.61
N LYS A 113 5.64 13.72 3.57
CA LYS A 113 5.25 15.14 3.58
C LYS A 113 3.87 15.40 4.19
N SER A 114 3.20 14.34 4.62
CA SER A 114 1.92 14.36 5.32
C SER A 114 1.95 13.31 6.42
N LYS A 115 0.85 13.19 7.18
CA LYS A 115 0.75 12.26 8.32
C LYS A 115 1.03 10.83 7.88
N VAL A 116 2.04 10.21 8.49
CA VAL A 116 2.25 8.76 8.47
C VAL A 116 1.85 8.16 9.81
N SER A 117 1.24 6.98 9.80
CA SER A 117 0.83 6.29 11.03
C SER A 117 1.02 4.79 10.90
N PHE A 118 1.58 4.19 11.95
CA PHE A 118 1.74 2.75 12.15
C PHE A 118 0.99 2.27 13.40
N THR A 119 -0.10 2.95 13.78
CA THR A 119 -0.80 2.71 15.05
C THR A 119 -1.23 1.26 15.20
N ILE A 120 -0.80 0.61 16.29
CA ILE A 120 -1.10 -0.80 16.64
C ILE A 120 -0.50 -1.80 15.62
N SER A 121 0.34 -1.35 14.70
CA SER A 121 1.01 -2.25 13.75
C SER A 121 2.19 -2.98 14.40
N ILE A 122 2.42 -4.22 13.97
CA ILE A 122 3.47 -5.11 14.50
C ILE A 122 4.51 -5.35 13.40
N PHE A 123 5.79 -5.11 13.71
CA PHE A 123 6.92 -5.47 12.86
C PHE A 123 7.60 -6.70 13.45
N LYS A 124 7.53 -7.85 12.77
CA LYS A 124 8.15 -9.10 13.26
C LYS A 124 9.65 -9.22 12.93
N GLU A 125 10.12 -8.41 11.99
CA GLU A 125 11.53 -8.27 11.64
C GLU A 125 11.94 -6.78 11.70
N ASN A 126 13.15 -6.47 11.21
CA ASN A 126 13.68 -5.12 11.20
C ASN A 126 12.77 -4.12 10.47
N ALA A 127 12.45 -3.01 11.13
CA ALA A 127 11.85 -1.82 10.53
C ALA A 127 12.87 -0.69 10.48
N ARG A 128 13.17 -0.17 9.28
CA ARG A 128 14.25 0.79 9.06
C ARG A 128 13.71 2.13 8.55
N PHE A 129 14.02 3.18 9.30
CA PHE A 129 13.65 4.57 9.01
C PHE A 129 14.88 5.50 9.03
N ILE A 130 16.05 4.98 8.66
CA ILE A 130 17.31 5.71 8.70
C ILE A 130 17.27 6.83 7.68
N LYS A 131 17.54 8.08 8.12
CA LYS A 131 17.44 9.30 7.30
C LYS A 131 16.04 9.53 6.71
N THR A 132 15.00 8.88 7.25
CA THR A 132 13.62 9.17 6.86
C THR A 132 13.22 10.53 7.40
N GLU A 133 12.62 11.36 6.55
CA GLU A 133 12.05 12.65 6.95
C GLU A 133 10.54 12.46 7.20
N PHE A 134 10.08 12.85 8.38
CA PHE A 134 8.67 12.90 8.73
C PHE A 134 8.24 14.37 8.81
N LEU A 135 7.00 14.67 8.39
CA LEU A 135 6.42 15.99 8.60
C LEU A 135 6.48 16.34 10.09
N ALA A 136 6.98 17.54 10.41
CA ALA A 136 6.99 18.11 11.75
C ALA A 136 5.59 18.57 12.18
#